data_AF-A0A800G3G5-F1
#
_entry.id   AF-A0A800G3G5-F1
#
_cell.length_a   1.000
_cell.length_b   1.000
_cell.length_c   1.000
_cell.angle_alpha   90.00
_cell.angle_beta   90.00
_cell.angle_gamma   90.00
#
_symmetry.space_group_name_H-M   'P 1'
#
loop_
_entity.id
_entity.type
_entity.pdbx_description
1 polymer ?
#
loop_
_entity_poly.entity_id
_entity_poly.type
_entity_poly.pdbx_seq_one_letter_code
_entity_poly.pdbx_strand_id
1 'polypeptide(L)'
;MGPELAPYPFGMIMVRTHGCSCSHSRVLPSESRGRFAATARPRIARTRNVDSVRYGGRSMRRLQVGIHPMKNPSLGSLTLLFATSCAGPPVAELSHPESSQLFDLLDTGQDGSLSPFEALDALLVISKEGALTREALGAFLSEHAEEELAEGRELFEMGDSDRDGKLVLDELPRGFASMMSSLDTDGDGAVTWSEFRLAHIETSELMARGEGAELYAELVEEIGEPVRLEGAPVDLVEELREFDVDGDGTVTQEEIVQVIREELAGTTFEVTGELAIMQGVIGATTPSSVLELAFMNPEVRTIVLTNMPGSMDDVANVRAGRYIRQLGLDTHVPADSEVASGATDLFLAGKYRSAEPGARFGIHSWGGGPVVATDLPRDHEDHLLYLDYYEEMGIPGEFYWRTLSAAPAEGIHWMTEEELERFDFFTDEKPVLK
;
A
#
# COMPACT_ATOMS: atom_id res chain seq x y z
N MET A 1 -27.60 -4.78 -39.13
CA MET A 1 -27.20 -6.05 -38.50
C MET A 1 -25.86 -6.45 -39.07
N GLY A 2 -24.78 -5.95 -38.47
CA GLY A 2 -23.43 -6.47 -38.59
C GLY A 2 -22.85 -6.42 -37.16
N PRO A 3 -22.08 -7.40 -36.71
CA PRO A 3 -21.49 -7.33 -35.38
C PRO A 3 -20.41 -6.25 -35.40
N GLU A 4 -20.59 -5.27 -34.54
CA GLU A 4 -19.62 -4.22 -34.21
C GLU A 4 -18.54 -4.90 -33.36
N LEU A 5 -17.33 -5.00 -33.92
CA LEU A 5 -16.16 -5.52 -33.21
C LEU A 5 -15.69 -4.44 -32.24
N ALA A 6 -15.79 -4.74 -30.94
CA ALA A 6 -15.26 -3.91 -29.87
C ALA A 6 -13.71 -3.94 -29.89
N PRO A 7 -13.03 -2.80 -29.64
CA PRO A 7 -11.61 -2.81 -29.34
C PRO A 7 -11.40 -3.38 -27.93
N TYR A 8 -10.56 -4.41 -27.83
CA TYR A 8 -10.13 -5.05 -26.58
C TYR A 8 -9.16 -4.13 -25.83
N PRO A 9 -9.26 -3.97 -24.49
CA PRO A 9 -8.30 -3.13 -23.76
C PRO A 9 -7.24 -3.95 -23.00
N PHE A 10 -5.98 -3.62 -23.31
CA PHE A 10 -4.85 -3.32 -22.40
C PHE A 10 -4.52 -4.31 -21.29
N GLY A 11 -3.40 -5.03 -21.46
CA GLY A 11 -2.68 -5.74 -20.42
C GLY A 11 -1.92 -4.77 -19.52
N MET A 12 -2.27 -4.81 -18.24
CA MET A 12 -1.42 -4.29 -17.17
C MET A 12 -0.14 -5.14 -17.17
N ILE A 13 1.04 -4.52 -17.27
CA ILE A 13 2.29 -5.21 -16.97
C ILE A 13 2.24 -5.46 -15.46
N MET A 14 1.73 -6.62 -15.07
CA MET A 14 1.96 -7.11 -13.71
C MET A 14 3.47 -7.34 -13.61
N VAL A 15 4.18 -6.36 -13.05
CA VAL A 15 5.35 -6.63 -12.21
C VAL A 15 4.93 -7.82 -11.37
N ARG A 16 5.61 -8.97 -11.51
CA ARG A 16 5.33 -10.15 -10.70
C ARG A 16 5.84 -9.87 -9.30
N THR A 17 5.16 -8.97 -8.59
CA THR A 17 5.40 -8.75 -7.18
C THR A 17 5.09 -10.07 -6.49
N HIS A 18 6.14 -10.72 -5.99
CA HIS A 18 5.98 -11.78 -5.01
C HIS A 18 5.58 -11.12 -3.69
N GLY A 19 4.38 -10.54 -3.68
CA GLY A 19 3.76 -9.99 -2.49
C GLY A 19 3.24 -11.14 -1.64
N CYS A 20 3.98 -11.50 -0.61
CA CYS A 20 3.50 -12.41 0.43
C CYS A 20 2.36 -11.71 1.19
N SER A 21 1.16 -12.30 1.13
CA SER A 21 0.10 -12.01 2.09
C SER A 21 0.12 -13.10 3.14
N CYS A 22 0.60 -12.76 4.34
CA CYS A 22 0.50 -13.59 5.53
C CYS A 22 -0.98 -13.83 5.90
N SER A 23 -1.48 -15.05 5.68
CA SER A 23 -2.70 -15.56 6.29
C SER A 23 -2.35 -16.64 7.31
N HIS A 24 -2.58 -16.38 8.61
CA HIS A 24 -2.48 -17.41 9.65
C HIS A 24 -3.62 -17.26 10.67
N SER A 25 -4.67 -18.09 10.52
CA SER A 25 -5.61 -18.39 11.60
C SER A 25 -5.52 -19.87 12.01
N ARG A 26 -5.01 -20.11 13.23
CA ARG A 26 -4.96 -21.45 13.85
C ARG A 26 -6.35 -21.92 14.26
N VAL A 27 -6.83 -22.97 13.59
CA VAL A 27 -7.95 -23.81 14.03
C VAL A 27 -7.57 -24.57 15.30
N LEU A 28 -8.24 -24.29 16.43
CA LEU A 28 -8.22 -25.17 17.61
C LEU A 28 -9.29 -26.26 17.45
N PRO A 29 -8.97 -27.55 17.71
CA PRO A 29 -9.93 -28.63 17.55
C PRO A 29 -10.95 -28.66 18.71
N SER A 30 -12.23 -28.65 18.38
CA SER A 30 -13.32 -28.90 19.31
C SER A 30 -13.48 -30.41 19.55
N GLU A 31 -13.09 -30.92 20.71
CA GLU A 31 -13.54 -32.23 21.18
C GLU A 31 -14.86 -32.14 21.94
N SER A 32 -15.78 -33.00 21.52
CA SER A 32 -17.12 -33.23 22.07
C SER A 32 -17.14 -34.05 23.37
N ARG A 33 -18.24 -33.89 24.13
CA ARG A 33 -18.87 -34.75 25.18
C ARG A 33 -18.84 -34.11 26.58
N GLY A 34 -19.93 -33.97 27.33
CA GLY A 34 -21.31 -34.41 27.14
C GLY A 34 -22.23 -33.94 28.29
N ARG A 35 -23.52 -33.85 27.94
CA ARG A 35 -24.77 -33.87 28.73
C ARG A 35 -24.67 -33.81 30.26
N PHE A 36 -25.38 -32.86 30.89
CA PHE A 36 -26.33 -33.14 31.99
C PHE A 36 -27.40 -32.03 32.09
N ALA A 37 -28.51 -32.38 32.74
CA ALA A 37 -29.86 -31.91 32.48
C ALA A 37 -30.34 -30.69 33.29
N ALA A 38 -31.41 -30.09 32.77
CA ALA A 38 -32.47 -29.29 33.38
C ALA A 38 -32.48 -29.07 34.90
N THR A 39 -32.75 -27.83 35.36
CA THR A 39 -34.05 -27.41 35.93
C THR A 39 -34.01 -25.99 36.52
N ALA A 40 -35.19 -25.36 36.51
CA ALA A 40 -35.69 -24.32 37.42
C ALA A 40 -35.29 -22.83 37.23
N ARG A 41 -36.28 -22.06 36.73
CA ARG A 41 -36.51 -20.64 37.10
C ARG A 41 -36.87 -20.52 38.59
N PRO A 42 -36.69 -19.33 39.20
CA PRO A 42 -37.90 -18.60 39.57
C PRO A 42 -37.87 -17.08 39.32
N ARG A 43 -39.04 -16.51 39.58
CA ARG A 43 -39.62 -15.20 39.23
C ARG A 43 -39.24 -14.05 40.17
N ILE A 44 -39.24 -12.84 39.59
CA ILE A 44 -39.89 -11.57 40.01
C ILE A 44 -39.62 -11.03 41.43
N ALA A 45 -39.12 -9.77 41.49
CA ALA A 45 -39.73 -8.71 42.32
C ALA A 45 -39.36 -7.31 41.78
N ARG A 46 -40.41 -6.54 41.44
CA ARG A 46 -40.39 -5.09 41.21
C ARG A 46 -40.42 -4.35 42.54
N THR A 47 -39.79 -3.18 42.61
CA THR A 47 -40.28 -2.05 43.40
C THR A 47 -40.08 -0.74 42.63
N ARG A 48 -41.21 -0.08 42.30
CA ARG A 48 -41.33 1.38 42.12
C ARG A 48 -41.13 2.03 43.52
N ASN A 49 -40.91 3.33 43.75
CA ASN A 49 -41.48 4.53 43.15
C ASN A 49 -40.94 5.80 43.90
N VAL A 50 -41.19 6.99 43.32
CA VAL A 50 -41.47 8.32 43.95
C VAL A 50 -40.35 9.37 44.25
N ASP A 51 -40.38 10.43 43.42
CA ASP A 51 -40.40 11.90 43.64
C ASP A 51 -39.22 12.77 44.15
N SER A 52 -38.82 13.67 43.21
CA SER A 52 -38.70 15.15 43.26
C SER A 52 -38.21 15.91 44.51
N VAL A 53 -37.37 16.94 44.30
CA VAL A 53 -37.59 18.37 44.66
C VAL A 53 -36.40 19.25 44.20
N ARG A 54 -36.69 20.42 43.61
CA ARG A 54 -35.77 21.56 43.37
C ARG A 54 -35.88 22.59 44.50
N TYR A 55 -34.79 23.26 44.86
CA TYR A 55 -34.67 24.67 45.33
C TYR A 55 -33.15 25.01 45.30
N GLY A 56 -32.61 26.13 44.79
CA GLY A 56 -32.88 27.56 45.04
C GLY A 56 -31.78 28.12 45.96
N GLY A 57 -30.84 28.94 45.44
CA GLY A 57 -29.56 29.28 46.12
C GLY A 57 -29.51 30.48 47.08
N ARG A 58 -28.31 30.77 47.63
CA ARG A 58 -27.72 32.11 47.95
C ARG A 58 -26.35 32.05 48.66
N SER A 59 -25.34 32.66 48.02
CA SER A 59 -24.36 33.69 48.49
C SER A 59 -23.60 33.62 49.84
N MET A 60 -22.26 33.53 49.69
CA MET A 60 -21.12 34.25 50.33
C MET A 60 -21.02 34.49 51.86
N ARG A 61 -19.83 34.17 52.41
CA ARG A 61 -18.82 35.17 52.86
C ARG A 61 -17.40 34.59 52.97
N ARG A 62 -16.45 35.48 52.61
CA ARG A 62 -14.98 35.36 52.56
C ARG A 62 -14.32 35.24 53.94
N LEU A 63 -13.12 34.66 53.95
CA LEU A 63 -11.95 35.26 54.62
C LEU A 63 -10.70 35.02 53.76
N GLN A 64 -9.82 36.01 53.81
CA GLN A 64 -8.83 36.42 52.80
C GLN A 64 -7.40 36.17 53.34
N VAL A 65 -6.40 36.51 52.51
CA VAL A 65 -4.95 36.77 52.76
C VAL A 65 -4.07 35.71 52.06
N GLY A 66 -3.14 36.04 51.17
CA GLY A 66 -2.63 37.32 50.69
C GLY A 66 -1.79 37.15 49.42
N ILE A 67 -1.67 38.23 48.64
CA ILE A 67 -0.91 38.37 47.40
C ILE A 67 0.40 39.10 47.73
N HIS A 68 1.54 38.72 47.13
CA HIS A 68 2.51 39.60 46.44
C HIS A 68 3.53 38.76 45.63
N PRO A 69 4.13 39.34 44.57
CA PRO A 69 4.37 38.69 43.27
C PRO A 69 5.84 38.35 43.01
N MET A 70 6.15 37.61 41.93
CA MET A 70 7.28 37.91 41.02
C MET A 70 7.38 36.95 39.80
N LYS A 71 7.43 37.60 38.62
CA LYS A 71 8.34 37.38 37.47
C LYS A 71 8.09 36.23 36.46
N ASN A 72 7.70 36.66 35.26
CA ASN A 72 8.03 36.06 33.97
C ASN A 72 9.53 35.75 33.83
N PRO A 73 9.86 34.69 33.08
CA PRO A 73 10.83 34.75 32.00
C PRO A 73 10.13 34.35 30.68
N SER A 74 9.88 35.29 29.77
CA SER A 74 10.65 35.50 28.54
C SER A 74 10.82 34.25 27.67
N LEU A 75 10.25 34.30 26.45
CA LEU A 75 10.71 33.52 25.30
C LEU A 75 12.23 33.57 25.25
N GLY A 76 12.87 32.44 25.51
CA GLY A 76 14.29 32.20 25.30
C GLY A 76 14.42 31.30 24.09
N SER A 77 15.07 31.84 23.05
CA SER A 77 15.41 31.21 21.79
C SER A 77 15.71 29.71 21.89
N LEU A 78 14.96 28.90 21.13
CA LEU A 78 15.53 27.66 20.59
C LEU A 78 16.49 28.11 19.47
N THR A 79 17.71 28.46 19.85
CA THR A 79 18.78 28.70 18.89
C THR A 79 19.08 27.36 18.22
N LEU A 80 18.66 27.21 16.97
CA LEU A 80 19.24 26.22 16.06
C LEU A 80 20.75 26.51 15.99
N LEU A 81 21.54 25.71 16.70
CA LEU A 81 22.96 25.60 16.43
C LEU A 81 23.13 24.63 15.26
N PHE A 82 23.03 25.17 14.05
CA PHE A 82 23.75 24.60 12.91
C PHE A 82 25.24 24.77 13.20
N ALA A 83 25.83 23.77 13.86
CA ALA A 83 27.27 23.59 13.90
C ALA A 83 27.58 22.37 13.03
N THR A 84 28.06 22.66 11.82
CA THR A 84 28.78 21.72 10.97
C THR A 84 29.90 21.07 11.76
N SER A 85 29.75 19.78 12.08
CA SER A 85 30.87 18.91 12.38
C SER A 85 30.84 17.78 11.38
N CYS A 86 31.44 18.04 10.21
CA CYS A 86 31.94 16.99 9.35
C CYS A 86 32.85 16.08 10.19
N ALA A 87 32.69 14.77 10.02
CA ALA A 87 33.26 13.68 10.83
C ALA A 87 32.40 13.29 12.06
N GLY A 88 31.30 12.59 11.78
CA GLY A 88 30.81 11.58 12.72
C GLY A 88 31.89 10.50 12.94
N PRO A 89 31.88 9.80 14.09
CA PRO A 89 32.72 8.62 14.26
C PRO A 89 32.43 7.63 13.10
N PRO A 90 33.41 6.80 12.69
CA PRO A 90 33.14 5.80 11.66
C PRO A 90 31.94 4.96 12.09
N VAL A 91 31.02 4.73 11.15
CA VAL A 91 29.84 3.85 11.28
C VAL A 91 30.31 2.40 11.39
N ALA A 92 31.07 2.12 12.44
CA ALA A 92 31.59 0.82 12.78
C ALA A 92 31.45 0.72 14.31
N GLU A 93 30.63 -0.22 14.78
CA GLU A 93 30.24 -0.47 16.19
C GLU A 93 28.93 0.16 16.69
N LEU A 94 27.89 0.25 15.84
CA LEU A 94 26.49 0.25 16.29
C LEU A 94 25.65 -0.79 15.53
N SER A 95 26.26 -1.88 15.06
CA SER A 95 25.52 -3.02 14.51
C SER A 95 24.96 -3.88 15.64
N HIS A 96 23.99 -3.33 16.39
CA HIS A 96 23.07 -4.19 17.10
C HIS A 96 22.06 -4.74 16.08
N PRO A 97 21.81 -6.05 16.00
CA PRO A 97 20.79 -6.59 15.11
C PRO A 97 19.43 -5.92 15.34
N GLU A 98 19.11 -5.56 16.60
CA GLU A 98 17.92 -4.80 16.98
C GLU A 98 17.86 -3.36 16.39
N SER A 99 19.01 -2.72 16.13
CA SER A 99 19.02 -1.39 15.49
C SER A 99 18.90 -1.44 13.98
N SER A 100 19.29 -2.56 13.35
CA SER A 100 18.97 -2.82 11.93
C SER A 100 17.47 -3.09 11.80
N GLN A 101 16.92 -4.01 12.59
CA GLN A 101 15.50 -4.34 12.58
C GLN A 101 14.58 -3.13 12.81
N LEU A 102 14.97 -2.22 13.72
CA LEU A 102 14.21 -0.99 13.91
C LEU A 102 14.37 -0.01 12.75
N PHE A 103 15.52 0.03 12.09
CA PHE A 103 15.69 0.84 10.89
C PHE A 103 14.80 0.29 9.77
N ASP A 104 14.91 -1.01 9.48
CA ASP A 104 14.16 -1.71 8.44
C ASP A 104 12.65 -1.58 8.67
N LEU A 105 12.19 -1.71 9.92
CA LEU A 105 10.78 -1.49 10.29
C LEU A 105 10.29 -0.05 9.99
N LEU A 106 11.16 0.94 10.19
CA LEU A 106 10.79 2.35 10.03
C LEU A 106 10.99 2.85 8.59
N ASP A 107 11.91 2.24 7.83
CA ASP A 107 12.15 2.46 6.41
C ASP A 107 11.13 1.69 5.58
N THR A 108 9.87 2.11 5.67
CA THR A 108 8.75 1.42 4.99
C THR A 108 8.86 1.46 3.47
N GLY A 109 9.66 2.39 2.91
CA GLY A 109 9.95 2.49 1.49
C GLY A 109 11.10 1.62 1.02
N GLN A 110 11.89 1.06 1.94
CA GLN A 110 13.08 0.25 1.71
C GLN A 110 14.11 0.91 0.77
N ASP A 111 14.22 2.24 0.81
CA ASP A 111 15.17 2.97 -0.03
C ASP A 111 16.57 3.08 0.63
N GLY A 112 16.73 2.54 1.85
CA GLY A 112 17.95 2.57 2.64
C GLY A 112 18.15 3.90 3.36
N SER A 113 17.15 4.78 3.36
CA SER A 113 17.10 6.06 4.06
C SER A 113 15.83 6.14 4.89
N LEU A 114 15.91 6.83 6.04
CA LEU A 114 14.74 7.00 6.90
C LEU A 114 14.24 8.45 6.86
N SER A 115 13.09 8.66 6.24
CA SER A 115 12.34 9.92 6.31
C SER A 115 11.48 10.00 7.58
N PRO A 116 11.15 11.22 8.06
CA PRO A 116 10.23 11.38 9.19
C PRO A 116 8.83 10.83 8.95
N PHE A 117 8.38 10.73 7.70
CA PHE A 117 7.02 10.31 7.36
C PHE A 117 6.88 8.80 7.21
N GLU A 118 7.93 8.09 6.79
CA GLU A 118 7.98 6.62 6.88
C GLU A 118 7.97 6.18 8.35
N ALA A 119 8.81 6.81 9.18
CA ALA A 119 8.80 6.56 10.62
C ALA A 119 7.43 6.86 11.24
N LEU A 120 6.73 7.91 10.78
CA LEU A 120 5.38 8.22 11.24
C LEU A 120 4.36 7.17 10.77
N ASP A 121 4.41 6.73 9.51
CA ASP A 121 3.54 5.68 8.99
C ASP A 121 3.68 4.39 9.80
N ALA A 122 4.92 3.90 9.96
CA ALA A 122 5.22 2.71 10.75
C ALA A 122 4.68 2.82 12.18
N LEU A 123 4.92 3.95 12.85
CA LEU A 123 4.42 4.17 14.21
C LEU A 123 2.89 4.25 14.29
N LEU A 124 2.23 4.80 13.27
CA LEU A 124 0.77 4.83 13.20
C LEU A 124 0.20 3.42 13.05
N VAL A 125 0.82 2.57 12.22
CA VAL A 125 0.46 1.15 12.09
C VAL A 125 0.55 0.44 13.44
N ILE A 126 1.71 0.53 14.10
CA ILE A 126 1.94 -0.12 15.41
C ILE A 126 0.95 0.40 16.46
N SER A 127 0.59 1.69 16.41
CA SER A 127 -0.34 2.29 17.37
C SER A 127 -1.79 1.83 17.24
N LYS A 128 -2.19 1.19 16.11
CA LYS A 128 -3.56 0.67 15.95
C LYS A 128 -3.85 -0.48 16.92
N GLU A 129 -2.83 -1.24 17.30
CA GLU A 129 -2.95 -2.37 18.23
C GLU A 129 -2.98 -1.94 19.71
N GLY A 130 -2.67 -0.68 19.98
CA GLY A 130 -2.73 -0.12 21.33
C GLY A 130 -1.74 1.01 21.57
N ALA A 131 -1.49 1.30 22.84
CA ALA A 131 -0.54 2.35 23.19
C ALA A 131 0.88 1.97 22.74
N LEU A 132 1.55 2.90 22.04
CA LEU A 132 2.98 2.81 21.74
C LEU A 132 3.78 2.78 23.06
N THR A 133 4.13 1.57 23.48
CA THR A 133 4.95 1.28 24.65
C THR A 133 6.22 0.56 24.21
N ARG A 134 7.24 0.57 25.06
CA ARG A 134 8.48 -0.16 24.78
C ARG A 134 8.19 -1.66 24.57
N GLU A 135 7.29 -2.20 25.37
CA GLU A 135 6.88 -3.61 25.31
C GLU A 135 6.13 -3.92 24.02
N ALA A 136 5.21 -3.06 23.58
CA ALA A 136 4.49 -3.22 22.32
C ALA A 136 5.43 -3.14 21.11
N LEU A 137 6.33 -2.14 21.07
CA LEU A 137 7.31 -2.02 19.99
C LEU A 137 8.27 -3.21 19.95
N GLY A 138 8.72 -3.70 21.10
CA GLY A 138 9.58 -4.88 21.19
C GLY A 138 8.88 -6.18 20.75
N ALA A 139 7.58 -6.32 21.04
CA ALA A 139 6.77 -7.44 20.56
C ALA A 139 6.62 -7.38 19.04
N PHE A 140 6.27 -6.21 18.50
CA PHE A 140 6.12 -5.99 17.06
C PHE A 140 7.41 -6.32 16.29
N LEU A 141 8.56 -5.80 16.75
CA LEU A 141 9.87 -6.11 16.15
C LEU A 141 10.20 -7.60 16.17
N SER A 142 9.80 -8.32 17.22
CA SER A 142 10.07 -9.76 17.34
C SER A 142 9.18 -10.56 16.40
N GLU A 143 7.90 -10.21 16.33
CA GLU A 143 6.93 -10.85 15.42
C GLU A 143 7.31 -10.60 13.96
N HIS A 144 7.59 -9.35 13.58
CA HIS A 144 8.02 -8.99 12.24
C HIS A 144 9.31 -9.72 11.82
N ALA A 145 10.30 -9.77 12.72
CA ALA A 145 11.52 -10.53 12.44
C ALA A 145 11.28 -12.05 12.32
N GLU A 146 10.31 -12.61 13.04
CA GLU A 146 9.93 -14.03 12.89
C GLU A 146 9.20 -14.27 11.56
N GLU A 147 8.35 -13.35 11.12
CA GLU A 147 7.65 -13.39 9.84
C GLU A 147 8.60 -13.26 8.66
N GLU A 148 9.46 -12.25 8.62
CA GLU A 148 10.48 -12.09 7.56
C GLU A 148 11.40 -13.31 7.46
N LEU A 149 11.79 -13.89 8.60
CA LEU A 149 12.59 -15.11 8.61
C LEU A 149 11.81 -16.33 8.13
N ALA A 150 10.49 -16.39 8.36
CA ALA A 150 9.64 -17.46 7.89
C ALA A 150 9.39 -17.37 6.38
N GLU A 151 9.07 -16.18 5.87
CA GLU A 151 8.87 -15.90 4.45
C GLU A 151 10.16 -16.11 3.65
N GLY A 152 11.28 -15.54 4.11
CA GLY A 152 12.57 -15.76 3.49
C GLY A 152 12.97 -17.24 3.49
N ARG A 153 12.60 -17.99 4.54
CA ARG A 153 12.84 -19.44 4.61
C ARG A 153 11.96 -20.21 3.62
N GLU A 154 10.68 -19.86 3.50
CA GLU A 154 9.78 -20.49 2.54
C GLU A 154 10.26 -20.26 1.11
N LEU A 155 10.64 -19.03 0.77
CA LEU A 155 11.20 -18.68 -0.53
C LEU A 155 12.51 -19.44 -0.83
N PHE A 156 13.40 -19.54 0.17
CA PHE A 156 14.62 -20.32 0.06
C PHE A 156 14.33 -21.81 -0.16
N GLU A 157 13.39 -22.40 0.59
CA GLU A 157 13.00 -23.81 0.47
C GLU A 157 12.26 -24.12 -0.85
N MET A 158 11.57 -23.14 -1.44
CA MET A 158 10.98 -23.25 -2.77
C MET A 158 12.05 -23.28 -3.87
N GLY A 159 13.11 -22.48 -3.71
CA GLY A 159 14.24 -22.45 -4.64
C GLY A 159 15.15 -23.68 -4.51
N ASP A 160 15.37 -24.18 -3.29
CA ASP A 160 16.24 -25.33 -2.97
C ASP A 160 15.54 -26.66 -3.34
N SER A 161 15.42 -26.86 -4.65
CA SER A 161 14.66 -27.95 -5.26
C SER A 161 15.27 -29.33 -4.93
N ASP A 162 16.59 -29.42 -4.84
CA ASP A 162 17.29 -30.66 -4.49
C ASP A 162 17.50 -30.85 -2.98
N ARG A 163 17.21 -29.82 -2.17
CA ARG A 163 17.26 -29.79 -0.70
C ARG A 163 18.65 -29.99 -0.15
N ASP A 164 19.67 -29.49 -0.83
CA ASP A 164 21.06 -29.53 -0.38
C ASP A 164 21.42 -28.37 0.58
N GLY A 165 20.49 -27.42 0.78
CA GLY A 165 20.65 -26.28 1.66
C GLY A 165 21.37 -25.10 1.00
N LYS A 166 21.45 -25.08 -0.33
CA LYS A 166 22.02 -24.01 -1.15
C LYS A 166 21.09 -23.73 -2.33
N LEU A 167 21.16 -22.52 -2.87
CA LEU A 167 20.52 -22.17 -4.15
C LEU A 167 21.58 -22.06 -5.22
N VAL A 168 21.47 -22.85 -6.28
CA VAL A 168 22.33 -22.72 -7.47
C VAL A 168 21.56 -22.15 -8.66
N LEU A 169 22.31 -21.64 -9.64
CA LEU A 169 21.76 -20.98 -10.83
C LEU A 169 20.69 -21.80 -11.58
N ASP A 170 20.85 -23.13 -11.59
CA ASP A 170 19.94 -24.06 -12.28
C ASP A 170 18.63 -24.31 -11.52
N GLU A 171 18.58 -23.98 -10.23
CA GLU A 171 17.40 -24.14 -9.37
C GLU A 171 16.55 -22.87 -9.29
N LEU A 172 17.11 -21.74 -9.73
CA LEU A 172 16.44 -20.46 -9.71
C LEU A 172 15.63 -20.22 -10.99
N PRO A 173 14.45 -19.59 -10.91
CA PRO A 173 13.70 -19.17 -12.08
C PRO A 173 14.56 -18.30 -13.02
N ARG A 174 14.32 -18.37 -14.33
CA ARG A 174 14.97 -17.48 -15.31
C ARG A 174 14.64 -16.03 -14.90
N GLY A 175 15.65 -15.22 -14.60
CA GLY A 175 15.49 -13.87 -14.02
C GLY A 175 16.25 -13.66 -12.70
N PHE A 176 16.38 -14.71 -11.89
CA PHE A 176 17.15 -14.67 -10.63
C PHE A 176 18.66 -14.85 -10.82
N ALA A 177 19.09 -15.25 -12.02
CA ALA A 177 20.49 -15.40 -12.38
C ALA A 177 21.32 -14.11 -12.24
N SER A 178 20.70 -12.95 -12.49
CA SER A 178 21.33 -11.63 -12.28
C SER A 178 21.51 -11.33 -10.78
N MET A 179 20.57 -11.76 -9.94
CA MET A 179 20.60 -11.59 -8.49
C MET A 179 21.65 -12.48 -7.82
N MET A 180 21.90 -13.70 -8.33
CA MET A 180 22.92 -14.62 -7.79
C MET A 180 24.27 -13.94 -7.53
N SER A 181 24.72 -13.08 -8.44
CA SER A 181 26.01 -12.38 -8.30
C SER A 181 26.06 -11.37 -7.14
N SER A 182 24.91 -10.87 -6.69
CA SER A 182 24.80 -9.99 -5.51
C SER A 182 24.59 -10.75 -4.20
N LEU A 183 24.05 -11.96 -4.26
CA LEU A 183 23.75 -12.79 -3.11
C LEU A 183 24.93 -13.70 -2.73
N ASP A 184 25.62 -14.26 -3.73
CA ASP A 184 26.81 -15.12 -3.59
C ASP A 184 28.01 -14.28 -3.13
N THR A 185 28.06 -14.03 -1.84
CA THR A 185 29.01 -13.10 -1.22
C THR A 185 30.41 -13.71 -1.19
N ASP A 186 30.51 -15.03 -1.06
CA ASP A 186 31.79 -15.73 -1.07
C ASP A 186 32.25 -16.20 -2.46
N GLY A 187 31.38 -16.10 -3.47
CA GLY A 187 31.68 -16.35 -4.88
C GLY A 187 31.84 -17.84 -5.20
N ASP A 188 31.24 -18.73 -4.41
CA ASP A 188 31.34 -20.18 -4.59
C ASP A 188 30.38 -20.73 -5.66
N GLY A 189 29.54 -19.86 -6.23
CA GLY A 189 28.56 -20.18 -7.25
C GLY A 189 27.23 -20.70 -6.69
N ALA A 190 27.06 -20.67 -5.37
CA ALA A 190 25.85 -21.07 -4.67
C ALA A 190 25.50 -20.08 -3.55
N VAL A 191 24.22 -19.82 -3.35
CA VAL A 191 23.75 -18.92 -2.28
C VAL A 191 23.29 -19.75 -1.09
N THR A 192 23.99 -19.62 0.04
CA THR A 192 23.58 -20.27 1.28
C THR A 192 22.48 -19.48 2.00
N TRP A 193 21.74 -20.12 2.91
CA TRP A 193 20.77 -19.42 3.78
C TRP A 193 21.37 -18.22 4.52
N SER A 194 22.66 -18.30 4.89
CA SER A 194 23.32 -17.21 5.61
C SER A 194 23.57 -15.99 4.73
N GLU A 195 23.78 -16.20 3.44
CA GLU A 195 23.94 -15.14 2.44
C GLU A 195 22.58 -14.60 2.00
N PHE A 196 21.62 -15.50 1.75
CA PHE A 196 20.25 -15.17 1.38
C PHE A 196 19.58 -14.24 2.40
N ARG A 197 19.67 -14.56 3.70
CA ARG A 197 19.05 -13.74 4.78
C ARG A 197 19.76 -12.41 5.05
N LEU A 198 20.97 -12.22 4.53
CA LEU A 198 21.76 -11.00 4.73
C LEU A 198 21.69 -10.08 3.51
N ALA A 199 21.13 -10.55 2.40
CA ALA A 199 20.91 -9.74 1.24
C ALA A 199 19.64 -8.91 1.41
N HIS A 200 19.77 -7.59 1.25
CA HIS A 200 18.65 -6.75 0.87
C HIS A 200 18.37 -7.04 -0.60
N ILE A 201 17.57 -8.09 -0.87
CA ILE A 201 17.23 -8.55 -2.24
C ILE A 201 16.45 -7.47 -3.01
N GLU A 202 15.95 -6.45 -2.31
CA GLU A 202 15.04 -5.44 -2.83
C GLU A 202 15.74 -4.12 -3.13
N THR A 203 16.69 -4.09 -4.08
CA THR A 203 16.89 -2.80 -4.78
C THR A 203 15.98 -2.81 -6.00
N SER A 204 15.08 -1.83 -6.09
CA SER A 204 14.18 -1.62 -7.23
C SER A 204 14.92 -1.65 -8.57
N GLU A 205 16.21 -1.27 -8.56
CA GLU A 205 17.11 -1.35 -9.72
C GLU A 205 17.42 -2.77 -10.19
N LEU A 206 17.69 -3.69 -9.26
CA LEU A 206 17.97 -5.10 -9.60
C LEU A 206 16.70 -5.79 -10.08
N MET A 207 15.55 -5.51 -9.45
CA MET A 207 14.25 -6.03 -9.87
C MET A 207 13.90 -5.54 -11.28
N ALA A 208 13.95 -4.23 -11.51
CA ALA A 208 13.64 -3.65 -12.83
C ALA A 208 14.51 -4.24 -13.94
N ARG A 209 15.81 -4.46 -13.69
CA ARG A 209 16.70 -5.11 -14.66
C ARG A 209 16.37 -6.58 -14.92
N GLY A 210 16.02 -7.32 -13.88
CA GLY A 210 15.66 -8.74 -14.00
C GLY A 210 14.39 -8.93 -14.80
N GLU A 211 13.32 -8.24 -14.38
CA GLU A 211 12.01 -8.30 -15.05
C GLU A 211 12.06 -7.71 -16.45
N GLY A 212 12.72 -6.57 -16.63
CA GLY A 212 12.86 -5.96 -17.95
C GLY A 212 13.62 -6.84 -18.93
N ALA A 213 14.57 -7.66 -18.47
CA ALA A 213 15.24 -8.64 -19.31
C ALA A 213 14.32 -9.80 -19.73
N GLU A 214 13.48 -10.29 -18.81
CA GLU A 214 12.53 -11.38 -19.09
C GLU A 214 11.46 -10.92 -20.07
N LEU A 215 10.83 -9.78 -19.79
CA LEU A 215 9.79 -9.22 -20.66
C LEU A 215 10.33 -8.88 -22.06
N TYR A 216 11.54 -8.32 -22.14
CA TYR A 216 12.18 -8.08 -23.44
C TYR A 216 12.39 -9.38 -24.22
N ALA A 217 12.82 -10.45 -23.56
CA ALA A 217 13.02 -11.74 -24.21
C ALA A 217 11.71 -12.33 -24.75
N GLU A 218 10.60 -12.21 -24.01
CA GLU A 218 9.27 -12.63 -24.46
C GLU A 218 8.82 -11.83 -25.70
N LEU A 219 8.98 -10.50 -25.68
CA LEU A 219 8.66 -9.66 -26.84
C LEU A 219 9.53 -9.98 -28.06
N VAL A 220 10.80 -10.32 -27.87
CA VAL A 220 11.68 -10.77 -28.97
C VAL A 220 11.23 -12.12 -29.53
N GLU A 221 10.76 -13.05 -28.70
CA GLU A 221 10.21 -14.32 -29.18
C GLU A 221 8.93 -14.13 -30.00
N GLU A 222 8.06 -13.19 -29.60
CA GLU A 222 6.78 -12.93 -30.25
C GLU A 222 6.88 -12.04 -31.50
N ILE A 223 7.68 -10.97 -31.44
CA ILE A 223 7.73 -9.90 -32.46
C ILE A 223 9.00 -9.99 -33.30
N GLY A 224 10.07 -10.54 -32.75
CA GLY A 224 11.40 -10.60 -33.37
C GLY A 224 12.30 -9.44 -32.99
N GLU A 225 13.60 -9.60 -33.26
CA GLU A 225 14.61 -8.59 -32.93
C GLU A 225 14.98 -7.73 -34.16
N PRO A 226 14.93 -6.39 -34.06
CA PRO A 226 14.50 -5.61 -32.90
C PRO A 226 12.97 -5.53 -32.79
N VAL A 227 12.49 -5.35 -31.55
CA VAL A 227 11.06 -5.23 -31.20
C VAL A 227 10.53 -3.91 -31.74
N ARG A 228 9.77 -3.95 -32.83
CA ARG A 228 9.21 -2.74 -33.47
C ARG A 228 7.70 -2.67 -33.30
N LEU A 229 7.20 -1.46 -33.05
CA LEU A 229 5.77 -1.17 -33.11
C LEU A 229 5.21 -1.40 -34.53
N GLU A 230 6.01 -1.09 -35.56
CA GLU A 230 5.62 -1.32 -36.95
C GLU A 230 5.59 -2.82 -37.27
N GLY A 231 4.39 -3.34 -37.54
CA GLY A 231 4.18 -4.74 -37.89
C GLY A 231 3.93 -5.65 -36.69
N ALA A 232 3.94 -5.10 -35.46
CA ALA A 232 3.49 -5.82 -34.27
C ALA A 232 2.00 -6.17 -34.36
N PRO A 233 1.56 -7.25 -33.68
CA PRO A 233 0.15 -7.56 -33.49
C PRO A 233 -0.63 -6.35 -32.95
N VAL A 234 -1.83 -6.10 -33.48
CA VAL A 234 -2.62 -4.88 -33.19
C VAL A 234 -2.92 -4.73 -31.70
N ASP A 235 -3.07 -5.85 -31.00
CA ASP A 235 -3.25 -5.98 -29.56
C ASP A 235 -2.00 -5.56 -28.76
N LEU A 236 -0.79 -5.80 -29.28
CA LEU A 236 0.46 -5.44 -28.61
C LEU A 236 0.94 -4.01 -28.91
N VAL A 237 0.45 -3.39 -29.99
CA VAL A 237 0.94 -2.06 -30.41
C VAL A 237 0.76 -1.01 -29.32
N GLU A 238 -0.33 -1.05 -28.57
CA GLU A 238 -0.57 -0.06 -27.53
C GLU A 238 0.30 -0.31 -26.29
N GLU A 239 0.50 -1.56 -25.88
CA GLU A 239 1.42 -1.92 -24.79
C GLU A 239 2.87 -1.55 -25.13
N LEU A 240 3.29 -1.81 -26.37
CA LEU A 240 4.62 -1.41 -26.85
C LEU A 240 4.83 0.10 -26.89
N ARG A 241 3.77 0.91 -27.05
CA ARG A 241 3.90 2.38 -26.99
C ARG A 241 4.22 2.87 -25.60
N GLU A 242 3.81 2.16 -24.56
CA GLU A 242 4.13 2.52 -23.18
C GLU A 242 5.63 2.28 -22.90
N PHE A 243 6.21 1.28 -23.56
CA PHE A 243 7.64 0.98 -23.49
C PHE A 243 8.52 1.79 -24.45
N ASP A 244 7.97 2.41 -25.49
CA ASP A 244 8.70 3.26 -26.44
C ASP A 244 8.91 4.67 -25.85
N VAL A 245 9.77 4.76 -24.83
CA VAL A 245 9.96 5.96 -24.02
C VAL A 245 10.51 7.13 -24.86
N ASP A 246 11.38 6.85 -25.84
CA ASP A 246 11.95 7.88 -26.70
C ASP A 246 11.13 8.16 -27.98
N GLY A 247 10.13 7.31 -28.27
CA GLY A 247 9.18 7.47 -29.36
C GLY A 247 9.77 7.18 -30.74
N ASP A 248 10.85 6.40 -30.83
CA ASP A 248 11.50 6.04 -32.09
C ASP A 248 10.81 4.86 -32.81
N GLY A 249 9.83 4.22 -32.15
CA GLY A 249 9.06 3.10 -32.68
C GLY A 249 9.73 1.73 -32.49
N THR A 250 10.81 1.66 -31.72
CA THR A 250 11.55 0.45 -31.37
C THR A 250 11.69 0.35 -29.85
N VAL A 251 11.13 -0.70 -29.26
CA VAL A 251 11.29 -0.95 -27.83
C VAL A 251 12.65 -1.61 -27.58
N THR A 252 13.42 -1.07 -26.65
CA THR A 252 14.68 -1.62 -26.16
C THR A 252 14.55 -2.19 -24.76
N GLN A 253 15.48 -3.07 -24.37
CA GLN A 253 15.52 -3.61 -23.02
C GLN A 253 15.68 -2.48 -21.99
N GLU A 254 16.52 -1.49 -22.28
CA GLU A 254 16.77 -0.36 -21.39
C GLU A 254 15.51 0.48 -21.13
N GLU A 255 14.65 0.66 -22.13
CA GLU A 255 13.39 1.39 -21.96
C GLU A 255 12.39 0.60 -21.12
N ILE A 256 12.29 -0.73 -21.31
CA ILE A 256 11.46 -1.57 -20.43
C ILE A 256 11.93 -1.47 -18.99
N VAL A 257 13.25 -1.57 -18.76
CA VAL A 257 13.83 -1.41 -17.40
C VAL A 257 13.53 -0.03 -16.84
N GLN A 258 13.56 1.02 -17.67
CA GLN A 258 13.20 2.37 -17.23
C GLN A 258 11.74 2.45 -16.79
N VAL A 259 10.80 1.93 -17.58
CA VAL A 259 9.37 1.91 -17.25
C VAL A 259 9.14 1.16 -15.93
N ILE A 260 9.68 -0.04 -15.78
CA ILE A 260 9.53 -0.83 -14.54
C ILE A 260 10.14 -0.08 -13.35
N ARG A 261 11.29 0.58 -13.53
CA ARG A 261 11.87 1.38 -12.44
C ARG A 261 10.97 2.54 -12.05
N GLU A 262 10.37 3.24 -13.02
CA GLU A 262 9.44 4.34 -12.76
C GLU A 262 8.18 3.86 -12.05
N GLU A 263 7.66 2.67 -12.38
CA GLU A 263 6.58 2.03 -11.63
C GLU A 263 6.97 1.69 -10.19
N LEU A 264 8.15 1.11 -9.98
CA LEU A 264 8.69 0.79 -8.67
C LEU A 264 9.03 2.03 -7.82
N ALA A 265 9.29 3.18 -8.46
CA ALA A 265 9.50 4.45 -7.76
C ALA A 265 8.23 4.95 -7.05
N GLY A 266 7.06 4.44 -7.45
CA GLY A 266 5.79 4.69 -6.81
C GLY A 266 5.16 6.03 -7.17
N THR A 267 4.25 6.49 -6.30
CA THR A 267 3.44 7.69 -6.55
C THR A 267 4.22 8.98 -6.32
N THR A 268 4.02 9.96 -7.20
CA THR A 268 4.55 11.33 -7.04
C THR A 268 3.43 12.35 -6.84
N PHE A 269 3.77 13.50 -6.25
CA PHE A 269 2.86 14.64 -6.08
C PHE A 269 3.47 15.93 -6.64
N GLU A 270 2.75 16.57 -7.56
CA GLU A 270 3.02 17.96 -7.97
C GLU A 270 2.00 18.91 -7.31
N VAL A 271 2.49 19.77 -6.42
CA VAL A 271 1.62 20.70 -5.67
C VAL A 271 1.43 22.01 -6.41
N THR A 272 0.18 22.36 -6.70
CA THR A 272 -0.23 23.63 -7.31
C THR A 272 -1.33 24.28 -6.48
N GLY A 273 -0.94 25.10 -5.51
CA GLY A 273 -1.87 25.81 -4.62
C GLY A 273 -2.66 24.84 -3.75
N GLU A 274 -3.99 24.82 -3.88
CA GLU A 274 -4.86 23.91 -3.12
C GLU A 274 -4.96 22.50 -3.74
N LEU A 275 -4.29 22.27 -4.88
CA LEU A 275 -4.31 21.01 -5.61
C LEU A 275 -2.96 20.28 -5.47
N ALA A 276 -3.01 18.96 -5.41
CA ALA A 276 -1.85 18.10 -5.58
C ALA A 276 -2.14 17.08 -6.68
N ILE A 277 -1.43 17.17 -7.80
CA ILE A 277 -1.55 16.23 -8.91
C ILE A 277 -0.78 14.97 -8.53
N MET A 278 -1.46 13.83 -8.54
CA MET A 278 -0.91 12.53 -8.19
C MET A 278 -0.83 11.65 -9.44
N GLN A 279 0.33 11.03 -9.63
CA GLN A 279 0.67 10.15 -10.75
C GLN A 279 1.50 8.97 -10.27
N GLY A 280 1.48 7.88 -11.02
CA GLY A 280 2.30 6.69 -10.78
C GLY A 280 1.57 5.55 -10.05
N VAL A 281 2.30 4.47 -9.83
CA VAL A 281 1.78 3.24 -9.22
C VAL A 281 1.77 3.36 -7.70
N ILE A 282 0.67 2.95 -7.06
CA ILE A 282 0.55 2.97 -5.60
C ILE A 282 1.38 1.82 -5.02
N GLY A 283 2.31 2.15 -4.12
CA GLY A 283 3.25 1.19 -3.53
C GLY A 283 3.53 1.50 -2.06
N ALA A 284 4.54 0.83 -1.51
CA ALA A 284 4.90 0.90 -0.09
C ALA A 284 5.18 2.32 0.42
N THR A 285 5.68 3.22 -0.45
CA THR A 285 5.99 4.62 -0.12
C THR A 285 4.78 5.54 -0.12
N THR A 286 3.67 5.16 -0.77
CA THR A 286 2.49 6.03 -0.95
C THR A 286 1.87 6.53 0.37
N PRO A 287 1.71 5.71 1.44
CA PRO A 287 1.19 6.18 2.73
C PRO A 287 2.03 7.31 3.33
N SER A 288 3.35 7.16 3.37
CA SER A 288 4.27 8.20 3.84
C SER A 288 4.23 9.45 2.97
N SER A 289 4.13 9.31 1.64
CA SER A 289 4.01 10.45 0.72
C SER A 289 2.71 11.23 0.93
N VAL A 290 1.59 10.56 1.25
CA VAL A 290 0.32 11.23 1.60
C VAL A 290 0.45 12.01 2.90
N LEU A 291 1.09 11.43 3.92
CA LEU A 291 1.35 12.14 5.18
C LEU A 291 2.24 13.35 4.92
N GLU A 292 3.34 13.18 4.19
CA GLU A 292 4.22 14.27 3.82
C GLU A 292 3.47 15.40 3.10
N LEU A 293 2.69 15.07 2.07
CA LEU A 293 1.87 16.02 1.33
C LEU A 293 1.03 16.88 2.28
N ALA A 294 0.29 16.23 3.17
CA ALA A 294 -0.64 16.90 4.07
C ALA A 294 0.04 17.77 5.13
N PHE A 295 1.20 17.36 5.65
CA PHE A 295 1.93 18.12 6.68
C PHE A 295 2.78 19.25 6.09
N MET A 296 3.36 19.03 4.90
CA MET A 296 4.25 19.98 4.24
C MET A 296 3.51 20.99 3.36
N ASN A 297 2.29 20.66 2.92
CA ASN A 297 1.45 21.51 2.08
C ASN A 297 0.04 21.66 2.68
N PRO A 298 -0.10 22.31 3.85
CA PRO A 298 -1.36 22.39 4.59
C PRO A 298 -2.49 23.16 3.86
N GLU A 299 -2.17 23.86 2.77
CA GLU A 299 -3.12 24.47 1.86
C GLU A 299 -3.81 23.47 0.93
N VAL A 300 -3.19 22.31 0.66
CA VAL A 300 -3.73 21.30 -0.25
C VAL A 300 -5.05 20.78 0.30
N ARG A 301 -6.06 20.80 -0.56
CA ARG A 301 -7.42 20.32 -0.28
C ARG A 301 -7.79 19.15 -1.15
N THR A 302 -7.30 19.12 -2.39
CA THR A 302 -7.73 18.15 -3.38
C THR A 302 -6.54 17.43 -3.99
N ILE A 303 -6.58 16.11 -3.95
CA ILE A 303 -5.70 15.25 -4.72
C ILE A 303 -6.35 15.03 -6.09
N VAL A 304 -5.65 15.44 -7.14
CA VAL A 304 -6.07 15.26 -8.53
C VAL A 304 -5.38 14.01 -9.05
N LEU A 305 -6.14 12.95 -9.30
CA LEU A 305 -5.64 11.67 -9.80
C LEU A 305 -5.57 11.74 -11.32
N THR A 306 -4.36 11.69 -11.88
CA THR A 306 -4.13 11.69 -13.33
C THR A 306 -3.40 10.43 -13.73
N ASN A 307 -3.99 9.63 -14.62
CA ASN A 307 -3.40 8.37 -15.14
C ASN A 307 -2.82 7.49 -14.04
N MET A 308 -3.70 6.99 -13.19
CA MET A 308 -3.35 6.17 -12.03
C MET A 308 -3.66 4.69 -12.32
N PRO A 309 -2.66 3.87 -12.64
CA PRO A 309 -2.87 2.50 -13.13
C PRO A 309 -3.39 1.54 -12.06
N GLY A 310 -3.02 1.74 -10.78
CA GLY A 310 -3.39 0.83 -9.70
C GLY A 310 -2.42 0.82 -8.53
N SER A 311 -2.48 -0.26 -7.76
CA SER A 311 -1.59 -0.57 -6.65
C SER A 311 -0.81 -1.86 -6.91
N MET A 312 0.47 -1.85 -6.52
CA MET A 312 1.29 -3.05 -6.32
C MET A 312 1.24 -3.54 -4.87
N ASP A 313 0.94 -2.64 -3.93
CA ASP A 313 0.74 -2.95 -2.51
C ASP A 313 -0.65 -2.47 -2.06
N ASP A 314 -1.58 -3.41 -1.94
CA ASP A 314 -2.96 -3.15 -1.56
C ASP A 314 -3.10 -2.72 -0.09
N VAL A 315 -2.21 -3.19 0.79
CA VAL A 315 -2.19 -2.80 2.20
C VAL A 315 -1.73 -1.35 2.32
N ALA A 316 -0.70 -0.95 1.59
CA ALA A 316 -0.29 0.44 1.47
C ALA A 316 -1.40 1.30 0.85
N ASN A 317 -2.06 0.85 -0.21
CA ASN A 317 -3.16 1.58 -0.84
C ASN A 317 -4.29 1.89 0.15
N VAL A 318 -4.80 0.87 0.85
CA VAL A 318 -5.86 1.02 1.85
C VAL A 318 -5.41 1.91 3.03
N ARG A 319 -4.14 1.83 3.44
CA ARG A 319 -3.57 2.74 4.46
C ARG A 319 -3.54 4.20 3.97
N ALA A 320 -3.02 4.44 2.78
CA ALA A 320 -2.98 5.77 2.16
C ALA A 320 -4.38 6.37 2.02
N GLY A 321 -5.35 5.58 1.54
CA GLY A 321 -6.75 5.98 1.46
C GLY A 321 -7.33 6.37 2.83
N ARG A 322 -7.05 5.61 3.88
CA ARG A 322 -7.46 5.98 5.25
C ARG A 322 -6.85 7.30 5.70
N TYR A 323 -5.60 7.60 5.36
CA TYR A 323 -5.00 8.91 5.65
C TYR A 323 -5.71 10.03 4.90
N ILE A 324 -5.94 9.88 3.59
CA ILE A 324 -6.69 10.85 2.78
C ILE A 324 -8.05 11.16 3.43
N ARG A 325 -8.81 10.12 3.81
CA ARG A 325 -10.12 10.25 4.46
C ARG A 325 -10.03 10.95 5.82
N GLN A 326 -9.09 10.56 6.68
CA GLN A 326 -8.94 11.11 8.04
C GLN A 326 -8.47 12.56 8.04
N LEU A 327 -7.62 12.93 7.07
CA LEU A 327 -7.15 14.29 6.85
C LEU A 327 -8.22 15.18 6.19
N GLY A 328 -9.28 14.56 5.65
CA GLY A 328 -10.40 15.25 5.02
C GLY A 328 -10.04 15.87 3.69
N LEU A 329 -9.11 15.26 2.96
CA LEU A 329 -8.74 15.64 1.60
C LEU A 329 -9.80 15.15 0.61
N ASP A 330 -9.98 15.91 -0.46
CA ASP A 330 -10.88 15.61 -1.56
C ASP A 330 -10.14 14.89 -2.68
N THR A 331 -10.86 14.16 -3.52
CA THR A 331 -10.31 13.51 -4.71
C THR A 331 -11.02 14.01 -5.97
N HIS A 332 -10.23 14.22 -7.03
CA HIS A 332 -10.72 14.69 -8.32
C HIS A 332 -10.08 13.92 -9.48
N VAL A 333 -10.86 13.60 -10.52
CA VAL A 333 -10.36 12.98 -11.75
C VAL A 333 -10.68 13.85 -12.97
N PRO A 334 -9.68 14.36 -13.70
CA PRO A 334 -9.89 15.14 -14.93
C PRO A 334 -10.48 14.34 -16.09
N ALA A 335 -10.97 15.04 -17.12
CA ALA A 335 -11.72 14.45 -18.24
C ALA A 335 -10.92 13.47 -19.10
N ASP A 336 -9.61 13.63 -19.16
CA ASP A 336 -8.68 12.82 -19.97
C ASP A 336 -7.86 11.86 -19.11
N SER A 337 -8.29 11.63 -17.87
CA SER A 337 -7.59 10.76 -16.93
C SER A 337 -8.31 9.44 -16.71
N GLU A 338 -7.50 8.40 -16.56
CA GLU A 338 -7.95 7.07 -16.20
C GLU A 338 -7.45 6.72 -14.79
N VAL A 339 -8.32 6.10 -14.00
CA VAL A 339 -8.04 5.64 -12.64
C VAL A 339 -8.51 4.19 -12.58
N ALA A 340 -7.60 3.24 -12.33
CA ALA A 340 -7.93 1.82 -12.38
C ALA A 340 -7.44 1.07 -11.14
N SER A 341 -7.99 -0.13 -10.93
CA SER A 341 -7.56 -1.05 -9.87
C SER A 341 -7.58 -0.37 -8.48
N GLY A 342 -6.53 -0.53 -7.67
CA GLY A 342 -6.43 0.13 -6.36
C GLY A 342 -6.47 1.66 -6.41
N ALA A 343 -6.18 2.31 -7.54
CA ALA A 343 -6.36 3.76 -7.63
C ALA A 343 -7.85 4.15 -7.63
N THR A 344 -8.75 3.28 -8.09
CA THR A 344 -10.20 3.45 -7.93
C THR A 344 -10.56 3.42 -6.44
N ASP A 345 -9.93 2.55 -5.66
CA ASP A 345 -10.13 2.50 -4.21
C ASP A 345 -9.60 3.74 -3.51
N LEU A 346 -8.46 4.27 -3.96
CA LEU A 346 -7.88 5.51 -3.45
C LEU A 346 -8.77 6.72 -3.77
N PHE A 347 -9.38 6.77 -4.96
CA PHE A 347 -10.37 7.80 -5.30
C PHE A 347 -11.53 7.83 -4.31
N LEU A 348 -12.02 6.65 -3.89
CA LEU A 348 -13.15 6.52 -2.96
C LEU A 348 -12.83 7.05 -1.55
N ALA A 349 -11.55 7.19 -1.19
CA ALA A 349 -11.14 7.77 0.08
C ALA A 349 -11.42 9.27 0.22
N GLY A 350 -11.56 10.00 -0.89
CA GLY A 350 -11.87 11.42 -0.87
C GLY A 350 -13.09 11.74 0.00
N LYS A 351 -12.97 12.79 0.82
CA LYS A 351 -14.09 13.30 1.60
C LYS A 351 -15.19 13.82 0.68
N TYR A 352 -14.79 14.65 -0.29
CA TYR A 352 -15.58 14.92 -1.49
C TYR A 352 -14.91 14.32 -2.71
N ARG A 353 -15.71 13.71 -3.58
CA ARG A 353 -15.28 12.97 -4.76
C ARG A 353 -15.93 13.56 -5.99
N SER A 354 -15.12 13.95 -6.98
CA SER A 354 -15.59 14.58 -8.21
C SER A 354 -14.82 14.10 -9.43
N ALA A 355 -15.45 14.15 -10.59
CA ALA A 355 -14.79 13.88 -11.85
C ALA A 355 -15.36 14.78 -12.95
N GLU A 356 -14.55 15.03 -13.98
CA GLU A 356 -15.02 15.70 -15.19
C GLU A 356 -15.61 14.69 -16.19
N PRO A 357 -16.52 15.11 -17.08
CA PRO A 357 -17.03 14.23 -18.13
C PRO A 357 -15.90 13.72 -19.03
N GLY A 358 -15.73 12.40 -19.09
CA GLY A 358 -14.64 11.75 -19.82
C GLY A 358 -13.73 10.92 -18.92
N ALA A 359 -13.66 11.23 -17.62
CA ALA A 359 -12.92 10.47 -16.64
C ALA A 359 -13.36 9.00 -16.62
N ARG A 360 -12.40 8.06 -16.56
CA ARG A 360 -12.67 6.62 -16.61
C ARG A 360 -12.21 5.94 -15.32
N PHE A 361 -13.05 5.04 -14.81
CA PHE A 361 -12.79 4.26 -13.60
C PHE A 361 -12.75 2.78 -13.95
N GLY A 362 -11.62 2.12 -13.73
CA GLY A 362 -11.39 0.72 -14.02
C GLY A 362 -11.47 -0.13 -12.76
N ILE A 363 -12.16 -1.27 -12.84
CA ILE A 363 -12.23 -2.27 -11.77
C ILE A 363 -11.95 -3.66 -12.31
N HIS A 364 -11.33 -4.52 -11.48
CA HIS A 364 -11.09 -5.92 -11.77
C HIS A 364 -10.86 -6.71 -10.48
N SER A 365 -10.76 -8.04 -10.59
CA SER A 365 -10.35 -8.90 -9.48
C SER A 365 -8.88 -8.68 -9.14
N TRP A 366 -8.52 -8.62 -7.86
CA TRP A 366 -7.11 -8.68 -7.47
C TRP A 366 -6.53 -10.10 -7.66
N GLY A 367 -5.21 -10.15 -7.83
CA GLY A 367 -4.41 -11.34 -8.16
C GLY A 367 -2.92 -10.99 -8.11
N GLY A 368 -2.08 -11.73 -8.85
CA GLY A 368 -0.63 -11.48 -8.93
C GLY A 368 0.21 -12.30 -7.95
N GLY A 369 -0.36 -12.70 -6.81
CA GLY A 369 0.22 -13.67 -5.88
C GLY A 369 -0.14 -15.13 -6.20
N PRO A 370 0.21 -16.10 -5.32
CA PRO A 370 -0.09 -17.53 -5.52
C PRO A 370 -1.59 -17.85 -5.44
N VAL A 371 -2.41 -16.89 -5.03
CA VAL A 371 -3.86 -17.01 -4.85
C VAL A 371 -4.56 -15.84 -5.53
N VAL A 372 -5.62 -16.15 -6.28
CA VAL A 372 -6.51 -15.14 -6.87
C VAL A 372 -7.79 -15.03 -6.05
N ALA A 373 -8.38 -13.83 -5.99
CA ALA A 373 -9.56 -13.55 -5.16
C ALA A 373 -10.73 -14.51 -5.43
N THR A 374 -10.89 -14.93 -6.68
CA THR A 374 -12.02 -15.74 -7.14
C THR A 374 -11.90 -17.22 -6.76
N ASP A 375 -10.72 -17.67 -6.36
CA ASP A 375 -10.49 -19.03 -5.84
C ASP A 375 -10.82 -19.15 -4.35
N LEU A 376 -10.93 -18.01 -3.65
CA LEU A 376 -11.24 -17.97 -2.23
C LEU A 376 -12.74 -18.14 -1.96
N PRO A 377 -13.12 -18.86 -0.90
CA PRO A 377 -14.49 -18.86 -0.40
C PRO A 377 -14.96 -17.43 -0.05
N ARG A 378 -16.22 -17.11 -0.30
CA ARG A 378 -16.78 -15.76 -0.04
C ARG A 378 -16.64 -15.29 1.42
N ASP A 379 -16.49 -16.21 2.37
CA ASP A 379 -16.28 -15.95 3.79
C ASP A 379 -14.81 -15.99 4.23
N HIS A 380 -13.87 -16.06 3.28
CA HIS A 380 -12.43 -15.97 3.54
C HIS A 380 -12.06 -14.60 4.12
N GLU A 381 -11.09 -14.59 5.03
CA GLU A 381 -10.69 -13.39 5.77
C GLU A 381 -10.02 -12.32 4.89
N ASP A 382 -9.35 -12.70 3.82
CA ASP A 382 -8.71 -11.78 2.86
C ASP A 382 -9.71 -10.82 2.19
N HIS A 383 -10.99 -11.17 2.14
CA HIS A 383 -12.03 -10.26 1.65
C HIS A 383 -12.32 -9.11 2.63
N LEU A 384 -11.99 -9.27 3.92
CA LEU A 384 -12.32 -8.30 4.97
C LEU A 384 -11.55 -6.98 4.79
N LEU A 385 -10.31 -7.02 4.28
CA LEU A 385 -9.52 -5.80 4.04
C LEU A 385 -10.31 -4.78 3.21
N TYR A 386 -10.89 -5.22 2.09
CA TYR A 386 -11.66 -4.36 1.18
C TYR A 386 -13.07 -4.10 1.70
N LEU A 387 -13.73 -5.09 2.29
CA LEU A 387 -15.09 -4.91 2.84
C LEU A 387 -15.12 -3.85 3.95
N ASP A 388 -14.17 -3.91 4.89
CA ASP A 388 -14.02 -2.92 5.95
C ASP A 388 -13.65 -1.55 5.37
N TYR A 389 -12.73 -1.52 4.39
CA TYR A 389 -12.34 -0.27 3.73
C TYR A 389 -13.52 0.41 3.03
N TYR A 390 -14.31 -0.31 2.25
CA TYR A 390 -15.47 0.27 1.57
C TYR A 390 -16.54 0.72 2.57
N GLU A 391 -16.76 -0.03 3.66
CA GLU A 391 -17.65 0.42 4.74
C GLU A 391 -17.18 1.76 5.33
N GLU A 392 -15.88 1.91 5.63
CA GLU A 392 -15.29 3.16 6.11
C GLU A 392 -15.44 4.32 5.09
N MET A 393 -15.36 4.01 3.80
CA MET A 393 -15.51 5.00 2.73
C MET A 393 -16.96 5.37 2.42
N GLY A 394 -17.93 4.64 2.99
CA GLY A 394 -19.36 4.82 2.74
C GLY A 394 -19.82 4.19 1.42
N ILE A 395 -19.07 3.21 0.92
CA ILE A 395 -19.34 2.50 -0.32
C ILE A 395 -19.97 1.15 0.01
N PRO A 396 -21.07 0.75 -0.67
CA PRO A 396 -21.69 -0.55 -0.40
C PRO A 396 -20.71 -1.69 -0.65
N GLY A 397 -20.60 -2.66 0.28
CA GLY A 397 -19.76 -3.85 0.10
C GLY A 397 -20.14 -4.71 -1.12
N GLU A 398 -21.29 -4.47 -1.76
CA GLU A 398 -21.61 -5.02 -3.08
C GLU A 398 -20.59 -4.58 -4.16
N PHE A 399 -20.02 -3.37 -4.04
CA PHE A 399 -18.99 -2.87 -4.94
C PHE A 399 -17.78 -3.80 -4.99
N TYR A 400 -17.29 -4.28 -3.85
CA TYR A 400 -16.20 -5.26 -3.81
C TYR A 400 -16.49 -6.52 -4.63
N TRP A 401 -17.67 -7.12 -4.45
CA TRP A 401 -18.04 -8.30 -5.21
C TRP A 401 -18.24 -8.00 -6.70
N ARG A 402 -18.63 -6.76 -7.02
CA ARG A 402 -18.69 -6.29 -8.41
C ARG A 402 -17.30 -6.21 -9.02
N THR A 403 -16.28 -5.70 -8.32
CA THR A 403 -14.90 -5.62 -8.84
C THR A 403 -14.38 -7.01 -9.20
N LEU A 404 -14.51 -7.99 -8.28
CA LEU A 404 -14.06 -9.37 -8.51
C LEU A 404 -14.73 -10.07 -9.69
N SER A 405 -15.99 -9.71 -9.98
CA SER A 405 -16.76 -10.32 -11.07
C SER A 405 -16.68 -9.54 -12.39
N ALA A 406 -16.03 -8.37 -12.41
CA ALA A 406 -16.01 -7.49 -13.57
C ALA A 406 -15.02 -7.91 -14.64
N ALA A 407 -13.82 -8.25 -14.21
CA ALA A 407 -12.73 -8.68 -15.05
C ALA A 407 -11.77 -9.55 -14.21
N PRO A 408 -11.06 -10.50 -14.83
CA PRO A 408 -9.94 -11.19 -14.17
C PRO A 408 -8.81 -10.20 -13.84
N ALA A 409 -7.79 -10.64 -13.11
CA ALA A 409 -6.69 -9.77 -12.67
C ALA A 409 -5.93 -9.11 -13.82
N GLU A 410 -5.88 -9.78 -14.99
CA GLU A 410 -5.19 -9.33 -16.19
C GLU A 410 -6.07 -8.43 -17.08
N GLY A 411 -7.33 -8.20 -16.71
CA GLY A 411 -8.27 -7.41 -17.50
C GLY A 411 -8.81 -6.20 -16.74
N ILE A 412 -9.41 -5.27 -17.47
CA ILE A 412 -10.04 -4.08 -16.87
C ILE A 412 -11.49 -3.97 -17.34
N HIS A 413 -12.42 -3.86 -16.39
CA HIS A 413 -13.78 -3.40 -16.66
C HIS A 413 -13.88 -1.90 -16.38
N TRP A 414 -14.08 -1.13 -17.44
CA TRP A 414 -14.37 0.30 -17.34
C TRP A 414 -15.82 0.51 -16.91
N MET A 415 -16.00 1.13 -15.75
CA MET A 415 -17.30 1.34 -15.15
C MET A 415 -18.20 2.22 -16.03
N THR A 416 -19.47 1.81 -16.12
CA THR A 416 -20.53 2.55 -16.79
C THR A 416 -21.08 3.67 -15.90
N GLU A 417 -21.73 4.67 -16.49
CA GLU A 417 -22.44 5.73 -15.73
C GLU A 417 -23.44 5.14 -14.72
N GLU A 418 -24.15 4.08 -15.10
CA GLU A 418 -25.09 3.37 -14.23
C GLU A 418 -24.41 2.74 -13.01
N GLU A 419 -23.19 2.23 -13.16
CA GLU A 419 -22.40 1.68 -12.06
C GLU A 419 -21.85 2.78 -11.15
N LEU A 420 -21.37 3.88 -11.72
CA LEU A 420 -20.90 5.04 -10.96
C LEU A 420 -22.04 5.63 -10.10
N GLU A 421 -23.26 5.72 -10.64
CA GLU A 421 -24.44 6.14 -9.88
C GLU A 421 -24.82 5.10 -8.82
N ARG A 422 -24.84 3.82 -9.17
CA ARG A 422 -25.23 2.73 -8.26
C ARG A 422 -24.36 2.68 -7.00
N PHE A 423 -23.06 2.91 -7.14
CA PHE A 423 -22.10 2.81 -6.04
C PHE A 423 -21.73 4.15 -5.41
N ASP A 424 -22.47 5.22 -5.72
CA ASP A 424 -22.30 6.55 -5.10
C ASP A 424 -20.87 7.09 -5.25
N PHE A 425 -20.29 6.97 -6.45
CA PHE A 425 -18.90 7.33 -6.70
C PHE A 425 -18.61 8.82 -6.48
N PHE A 426 -19.60 9.69 -6.70
CA PHE A 426 -19.45 11.14 -6.62
C PHE A 426 -20.29 11.72 -5.49
N THR A 427 -19.74 12.72 -4.81
CA THR A 427 -20.45 13.44 -3.75
C THR A 427 -20.76 14.86 -4.23
N ASP A 428 -21.97 15.35 -3.97
CA ASP A 428 -22.58 16.56 -4.56
C ASP A 428 -21.92 17.95 -4.29
N GLU A 429 -20.66 18.03 -3.84
CA GLU A 429 -19.92 19.31 -3.78
C GLU A 429 -18.71 19.28 -4.72
N LYS A 430 -18.84 19.96 -5.87
CA LYS A 430 -17.72 20.21 -6.79
C LYS A 430 -16.70 21.13 -6.13
N PRO A 431 -15.40 20.82 -6.17
CA PRO A 431 -14.36 21.82 -5.94
C PRO A 431 -14.58 22.98 -6.91
N VAL A 432 -14.60 24.21 -6.40
CA VAL A 432 -14.57 25.39 -7.27
C VAL A 432 -13.13 25.57 -7.72
N LEU A 433 -12.74 24.90 -8.80
CA LEU A 433 -11.50 25.19 -9.52
C LEU A 433 -11.61 26.64 -10.03
N LYS A 434 -10.79 27.55 -9.49
CA LYS A 434 -10.78 28.98 -9.84
C LYS A 434 -9.72 29.32 -10.86
#